data_AF-A0A7J4EUE7-F1
#
_entry.id   AF-A0A7J4EUE7-F1
#
_cell.length_a   1.000
_cell.length_b   1.000
_cell.length_c   1.000
_cell.angle_alpha   90.00
_cell.angle_beta   90.00
_cell.angle_gamma   90.00
#
_symmetry.space_group_name_H-M   'P 1'
#
loop_
_entity.id
_entity.type
_entity.pdbx_description
1 polymer ?
#
loop_
_entity_poly.entity_id
_entity_poly.type
_entity_poly.pdbx_seq_one_letter_code
_entity_poly.pdbx_strand_id
1 'polypeptide(L)'
;MPKKRVKKIRGSGSCGGGSRKNRRGRGNRGGSGNAGHLKHNYIRTIKMGQEIGKHGFSRPKVVKEEYRYTFKLKRTLRSLREDGKIDRELYRFLVTKKELNIGDTP
;
A
#
# COMPACT_ATOMS: atom_id res chain seq x y z
N MET A 1 16.46 3.26 -32.54
CA MET A 1 15.08 3.22 -32.02
C MET A 1 14.15 2.59 -33.04
N PRO A 2 13.31 1.60 -32.66
CA PRO A 2 12.31 1.04 -33.57
C PRO A 2 11.27 2.10 -33.96
N LYS A 3 10.90 2.13 -35.25
CA LYS A 3 9.89 3.08 -35.76
C LYS A 3 8.54 2.82 -35.07
N LYS A 4 7.85 3.88 -34.64
CA LYS A 4 6.51 3.79 -34.04
C LYS A 4 5.55 3.03 -34.97
N ARG A 5 4.73 2.14 -34.40
CA ARG A 5 3.72 1.34 -35.13
C ARG A 5 2.81 2.18 -36.03
N VAL A 6 2.51 3.43 -35.63
CA VAL A 6 1.69 4.39 -36.41
C VAL A 6 2.19 4.55 -37.85
N LYS A 7 3.51 4.56 -38.07
CA LYS A 7 4.09 4.68 -39.43
C LYS A 7 3.77 3.45 -40.30
N LYS A 8 3.69 2.26 -39.70
CA LYS A 8 3.39 0.99 -40.38
C LYS A 8 1.89 0.83 -40.70
N ILE A 9 1.01 1.27 -39.81
CA ILE A 9 -0.45 1.06 -39.95
C ILE A 9 -1.16 2.17 -40.75
N ARG A 10 -0.45 3.21 -41.18
CA ARG A 10 -1.01 4.25 -42.06
C ARG A 10 -1.47 3.60 -43.36
N GLY A 11 -2.69 3.90 -43.82
CA GLY A 11 -3.31 3.26 -45.00
C GLY A 11 -4.08 1.96 -44.71
N SER A 12 -4.01 1.39 -43.51
CA SER A 12 -4.73 0.15 -43.15
C SER A 12 -6.26 0.30 -42.95
N GLY A 13 -6.81 1.50 -43.16
CA GLY A 13 -8.23 1.83 -42.95
C GLY A 13 -8.64 1.92 -41.48
N SER A 14 -8.58 0.82 -40.71
CA SER A 14 -9.05 0.76 -39.32
C SER A 14 -7.97 1.07 -38.27
N CYS A 15 -6.71 1.23 -38.69
CA CYS A 15 -5.56 1.40 -37.80
C CYS A 15 -5.45 0.27 -36.75
N GLY A 16 -5.92 -0.94 -37.07
CA GLY A 16 -5.96 -2.10 -36.17
C GLY A 16 -7.11 -2.06 -35.14
N GLY A 17 -8.17 -1.29 -35.41
CA GLY A 17 -9.37 -1.20 -34.57
C GLY A 17 -10.48 -2.19 -34.92
N GLY A 18 -10.28 -3.00 -35.97
CA GLY A 18 -11.32 -3.86 -36.53
C GLY A 18 -12.40 -3.06 -37.25
N SER A 19 -13.67 -3.39 -37.03
CA SER A 19 -14.80 -2.66 -37.61
C SER A 19 -14.76 -1.16 -37.29
N ARG A 20 -15.17 -0.32 -38.24
CA ARG A 20 -15.27 1.15 -38.08
C ARG A 20 -16.28 1.58 -37.00
N LYS A 21 -17.13 0.65 -36.54
CA LYS A 21 -18.06 0.87 -35.42
C LYS A 21 -17.37 0.74 -34.04
N ASN A 22 -16.16 0.18 -34.00
CA ASN A 22 -15.35 0.02 -32.78
C ASN A 22 -14.48 1.27 -32.51
N ARG A 23 -13.69 1.25 -31.41
CA ARG A 23 -12.85 2.37 -30.95
C ARG A 23 -13.54 3.74 -30.82
N ARG A 24 -14.79 3.76 -30.36
CA ARG A 24 -15.49 5.00 -29.95
C ARG A 24 -15.05 5.42 -28.55
N GLY A 25 -15.88 6.22 -27.89
CA GLY A 25 -15.63 6.71 -26.53
C GLY A 25 -15.82 5.66 -25.43
N ARG A 26 -16.25 6.13 -24.26
CA ARG A 26 -16.40 5.34 -23.02
C ARG A 26 -17.36 4.15 -23.16
N GLY A 27 -18.38 4.26 -24.01
CA GLY A 27 -19.31 3.15 -24.27
C GLY A 27 -18.60 1.88 -24.75
N ASN A 28 -17.63 2.02 -25.66
CA ASN A 28 -16.85 0.87 -26.16
C ASN A 28 -15.94 0.24 -25.08
N ARG A 29 -15.73 0.91 -23.95
CA ARG A 29 -14.95 0.41 -22.81
C ARG A 29 -15.83 -0.11 -21.67
N GLY A 30 -17.15 -0.01 -21.78
CA GLY A 30 -18.07 -0.29 -20.67
C GLY A 30 -18.00 0.78 -19.56
N GLY A 31 -17.74 2.04 -19.90
CA GLY A 31 -17.67 3.16 -18.95
C GLY A 31 -16.29 3.81 -18.85
N SER A 32 -16.12 4.68 -17.87
CA SER A 32 -14.84 5.34 -17.56
C SER A 32 -14.26 4.83 -16.25
N GLY A 33 -12.95 4.62 -16.18
CA GLY A 33 -12.28 4.12 -14.97
C GLY A 33 -12.80 2.75 -14.54
N ASN A 34 -13.08 2.59 -13.24
CA ASN A 34 -13.59 1.35 -12.62
C ASN A 34 -15.13 1.27 -12.64
N ALA A 35 -15.79 1.92 -13.60
CA ALA A 35 -17.23 1.82 -13.77
C ALA A 35 -17.66 0.35 -13.97
N GLY A 36 -18.79 -0.02 -13.35
CA GLY A 36 -19.37 -1.36 -13.48
C GLY A 36 -18.62 -2.49 -12.76
N HIS A 37 -17.67 -2.20 -11.86
CA HIS A 37 -16.91 -3.22 -11.12
C HIS A 37 -17.80 -4.19 -10.31
N LEU A 38 -19.01 -3.77 -9.90
CA LEU A 38 -20.03 -4.62 -9.27
C LEU A 38 -21.21 -4.98 -10.19
N LYS A 39 -21.10 -4.69 -11.48
CA LYS A 39 -22.17 -4.89 -12.48
C LYS A 39 -21.60 -5.59 -13.72
N HIS A 40 -21.64 -4.95 -14.88
CA HIS A 40 -21.21 -5.53 -16.16
C HIS A 40 -19.71 -5.79 -16.29
N ASN A 41 -18.86 -5.28 -15.38
CA ASN A 41 -17.43 -5.60 -15.30
C ASN A 41 -17.08 -6.53 -14.11
N TYR A 42 -18.08 -7.13 -13.44
CA TYR A 42 -17.90 -7.94 -12.23
C TYR A 42 -16.91 -9.11 -12.40
N ILE A 43 -17.05 -9.89 -13.47
CA ILE A 43 -16.16 -11.04 -13.73
C ILE A 43 -14.69 -10.59 -13.86
N ARG A 44 -14.45 -9.44 -14.53
CA ARG A 44 -13.10 -8.88 -14.65
C ARG A 44 -12.56 -8.47 -13.29
N THR A 45 -13.38 -7.81 -12.47
CA THR A 45 -13.03 -7.36 -11.12
C THR A 45 -12.65 -8.53 -10.22
N ILE A 46 -13.39 -9.63 -10.23
CA ILE A 46 -13.06 -10.84 -9.47
C ILE A 46 -11.74 -11.45 -9.94
N LYS A 47 -11.55 -11.62 -11.26
CA LYS A 47 -10.32 -12.22 -11.81
C LYS A 47 -9.07 -11.40 -11.50
N MET A 48 -9.21 -10.09 -11.35
CA MET A 48 -8.12 -9.20 -10.95
C MET A 48 -7.86 -9.19 -9.44
N GLY A 49 -8.68 -9.90 -8.64
CA GLY A 49 -8.52 -9.98 -7.19
C GLY A 49 -8.90 -8.69 -6.46
N GLN A 50 -9.78 -7.86 -7.03
CA GLN A 50 -10.23 -6.65 -6.34
C GLN A 50 -11.20 -7.03 -5.21
N GLU A 51 -10.79 -6.78 -3.97
CA GLU A 51 -11.65 -6.96 -2.80
C GLU A 51 -12.79 -5.95 -2.79
N ILE A 52 -14.01 -6.46 -2.59
CA ILE A 52 -15.23 -5.66 -2.56
C ILE A 52 -15.71 -5.64 -1.11
N GLY A 53 -15.78 -4.45 -0.52
CA GLY A 53 -16.31 -4.25 0.83
C GLY A 53 -15.28 -3.73 1.82
N LYS A 54 -15.61 -3.84 3.11
CA LYS A 54 -14.75 -3.44 4.23
C LYS A 54 -14.58 -4.64 5.16
N HIS A 55 -13.40 -4.79 5.74
CA HIS A 55 -13.13 -5.83 6.73
C HIS A 55 -12.36 -5.26 7.94
N GLY A 56 -12.72 -5.72 9.14
CA GLY A 56 -12.04 -5.40 10.39
C GLY A 56 -12.14 -3.93 10.83
N PHE A 57 -11.15 -3.50 11.62
CA PHE A 57 -11.02 -2.13 12.15
C PHE A 57 -9.56 -1.68 12.17
N SER A 58 -9.33 -0.37 12.11
CA SER A 58 -7.99 0.22 12.20
C SER A 58 -7.79 0.92 13.54
N ARG A 59 -6.77 0.50 14.31
CA ARG A 59 -6.37 1.17 15.55
C ARG A 59 -5.83 2.60 15.25
N PRO A 60 -6.09 3.60 16.13
CA PRO A 60 -5.55 4.95 15.98
C PRO A 60 -4.03 4.98 15.84
N LYS A 61 -3.50 5.93 15.05
CA LYS A 61 -2.05 6.05 14.78
C LYS A 61 -1.25 6.29 16.06
N VAL A 62 -1.73 7.15 16.95
CA VAL A 62 -1.06 7.49 18.22
C VAL A 62 -0.77 6.23 19.05
N VAL A 63 -1.79 5.39 19.24
CA VAL A 63 -1.66 4.14 20.02
C VAL A 63 -0.68 3.15 19.35
N LYS A 64 -0.65 3.11 18.01
CA LYS A 64 0.30 2.26 17.28
C LYS A 64 1.73 2.74 17.46
N GLU A 65 1.96 4.04 17.35
CA GLU A 65 3.30 4.60 17.51
C GLU A 65 3.80 4.45 18.94
N GLU A 66 2.99 4.76 19.96
CA GLU A 66 3.35 4.56 21.37
C GLU A 66 3.78 3.12 21.66
N TYR A 67 3.02 2.14 21.15
CA TYR A 67 3.38 0.73 21.26
C TYR A 67 4.70 0.42 20.54
N ARG A 68 4.89 0.95 19.32
CA ARG A 68 6.07 0.70 18.49
C ARG A 68 7.34 1.28 19.13
N TYR A 69 7.27 2.49 19.70
CA TYR A 69 8.36 3.11 20.44
C TYR A 69 8.70 2.32 21.70
N THR A 70 7.69 1.95 22.49
CA THR A 70 7.88 1.14 23.71
C THR A 70 8.52 -0.22 23.39
N PHE A 71 8.09 -0.86 22.30
CA PHE A 71 8.65 -2.13 21.83
C PHE A 71 10.12 -1.99 21.42
N LYS A 72 10.45 -0.95 20.64
CA LYS A 72 11.82 -0.66 20.21
C LYS A 72 12.74 -0.43 21.41
N LEU A 73 12.32 0.41 22.36
CA LEU A 73 13.07 0.72 23.58
C LEU A 73 13.37 -0.54 24.40
N LYS A 74 12.36 -1.36 24.69
CA LYS A 74 12.55 -2.60 25.47
C LYS A 74 13.53 -3.56 24.78
N ARG A 75 13.49 -3.60 23.45
CA ARG A 75 14.41 -4.43 22.66
C ARG A 75 15.85 -3.91 22.74
N THR A 76 16.06 -2.60 22.60
CA THR A 76 17.40 -1.99 22.68
C THR A 76 17.99 -2.06 24.08
N LEU A 77 17.19 -1.84 25.13
CA LEU A 77 17.67 -1.99 26.52
C LEU A 77 18.10 -3.43 26.80
N ARG A 78 17.36 -4.42 26.27
CA ARG A 78 17.73 -5.84 26.42
C ARG A 78 19.09 -6.12 25.76
N SER A 79 19.30 -5.66 24.53
CA SER A 79 20.58 -5.86 23.84
C SER A 79 21.75 -5.16 24.53
N LEU A 80 21.56 -3.93 25.03
CA LEU A 80 22.61 -3.22 25.76
C LEU A 80 23.01 -3.92 27.06
N ARG A 81 22.06 -4.56 27.75
CA ARG A 81 22.33 -5.37 28.94
C ARG A 81 23.12 -6.62 28.59
N GLU A 82 22.76 -7.28 27.49
CA GLU A 82 23.46 -8.47 26.99
C GLU A 82 24.89 -8.13 26.54
N ASP A 83 25.09 -6.98 25.90
CA ASP A 83 26.41 -6.43 25.56
C ASP A 83 27.25 -6.03 26.80
N GLY A 84 26.67 -6.04 28.00
CA GLY A 84 27.33 -5.60 29.24
C GLY A 84 27.53 -4.09 29.36
N LYS A 85 26.93 -3.29 28.49
CA LYS A 85 27.07 -1.82 28.48
C LYS A 85 26.26 -1.14 29.59
N ILE A 86 25.26 -1.83 30.14
CA ILE A 86 24.43 -1.36 31.25
C ILE A 86 24.35 -2.42 32.33
N ASP A 87 24.37 -1.98 33.58
CA ASP A 87 24.21 -2.87 34.73
C ASP A 87 22.72 -3.28 34.93
N ARG A 88 22.50 -4.22 35.85
CA ARG A 88 21.17 -4.78 36.12
C ARG A 88 20.23 -3.76 36.77
N GLU A 89 20.76 -2.86 37.59
CA GLU A 89 19.96 -1.87 38.34
C GLU A 89 19.49 -0.75 37.41
N LEU A 90 20.39 -0.23 36.58
CA LEU A 90 20.16 0.73 35.53
C LEU A 90 19.18 0.18 34.48
N TYR A 91 19.33 -1.08 34.05
CA TYR A 91 18.34 -1.73 33.20
C TYR A 91 16.96 -1.75 33.86
N ARG A 92 16.87 -2.11 35.15
CA ARG A 92 15.59 -2.16 35.88
C ARG A 92 14.97 -0.77 36.02
N PHE A 93 15.78 0.24 36.27
CA PHE A 93 15.35 1.63 36.38
C PHE A 93 14.80 2.15 35.04
N LEU A 94 15.55 1.99 33.94
CA LEU A 94 15.18 2.48 32.61
C LEU A 94 13.93 1.79 32.05
N VAL A 95 13.71 0.51 32.34
CA VAL A 95 12.48 -0.21 31.94
C VAL A 95 11.25 0.31 32.70
N THR A 96 11.43 0.76 33.94
CA THR A 96 10.33 1.17 34.83
C THR A 96 9.91 2.62 34.57
N LYS A 97 10.88 3.53 34.39
CA LYS A 97 10.64 4.96 34.16
C LYS A 97 10.33 5.26 32.69
N LYS A 98 9.06 5.23 32.31
CA LYS A 98 8.62 5.58 30.94
C LYS A 98 8.95 7.02 30.54
N GLU A 99 8.85 7.98 31.47
CA GLU A 99 9.01 9.41 31.23
C GLU A 99 10.41 9.82 30.73
N LEU A 100 11.46 9.15 31.21
CA LEU A 100 12.85 9.42 30.80
C LEU A 100 13.18 8.89 29.39
N ASN A 101 12.30 8.06 28.82
CA ASN A 101 12.51 7.40 27.53
C ASN A 101 11.63 7.99 26.41
N ILE A 102 10.91 9.08 26.71
CA ILE A 102 10.21 9.87 25.70
C ILE A 102 11.29 10.72 25.04
N GLY A 103 12.01 10.16 24.07
CA GLY A 103 12.75 10.99 23.14
C GLY A 103 11.78 11.94 22.45
N ASP A 104 12.26 13.13 22.07
CA ASP A 104 11.46 14.18 21.41
C ASP A 104 10.52 13.54 20.39
N THR A 105 9.23 13.60 20.70
CA THR A 105 8.21 13.19 19.74
C THR A 105 8.24 14.22 18.61
N PRO A 106 8.25 13.80 17.33
CA PRO A 106 8.17 14.76 16.24
C PRO A 106 6.86 15.55 16.27
#